data_AF-M3IQH5-F1
#
_entry.id   AF-M3IQH5-F1
#
_cell.length_a   1.000
_cell.length_b   1.000
_cell.length_c   1.000
_cell.angle_alpha   90.00
_cell.angle_beta   90.00
_cell.angle_gamma   90.00
#
_symmetry.space_group_name_H-M   'P 1'
#
loop_
_entity.id
_entity.type
_entity.pdbx_description
1 polymer ?
#
loop_
_entity_poly.entity_id
_entity_poly.type
_entity_poly.pdbx_seq_one_letter_code
_entity_poly.pdbx_strand_id
1 'polypeptide(L)'
;MSIVELSNEIGKLAQIINEKNQELDELRKNYDAKLQIINKYISSLPTSSSSSSAITDDQFIKQVSTPISCPQCQHTIWDIQKPHDSEFLLIPKQCIQTQSKVESSRVVENLPPQTKTIHESKNKNKSKVICSYCKKTGHTRAKCRTRLNTPVSTSETS
;
A
#
# COMPACT_ATOMS: atom_id res chain seq x y z
N MET A 1 -2.31 -62.87 -21.23
CA MET A 1 -3.26 -61.80 -20.86
C MET A 1 -4.63 -62.19 -21.38
N SER A 2 -5.61 -62.25 -20.49
CA SER A 2 -6.99 -62.59 -20.84
C SER A 2 -7.72 -61.36 -21.39
N ILE A 3 -8.64 -61.56 -22.34
CA ILE A 3 -9.51 -60.50 -22.91
C ILE A 3 -10.23 -59.70 -21.82
N VAL A 4 -10.55 -60.35 -20.70
CA VAL A 4 -11.24 -59.72 -19.56
C VAL A 4 -10.33 -58.73 -18.81
N GLU A 5 -9.04 -59.03 -18.68
CA GLU A 5 -8.06 -58.13 -18.03
C GLU A 5 -7.87 -56.85 -18.86
N LEU A 6 -7.76 -56.99 -20.18
CA LEU A 6 -7.72 -55.87 -21.13
C LEU A 6 -8.96 -54.97 -21.02
N SER A 7 -10.16 -55.55 -20.94
CA SER A 7 -11.39 -54.75 -20.80
C SER A 7 -11.45 -53.96 -19.49
N ASN A 8 -10.93 -54.54 -18.40
CA ASN A 8 -10.84 -53.87 -17.11
C ASN A 8 -9.79 -52.73 -17.12
N GLU A 9 -8.66 -52.93 -17.80
CA GLU A 9 -7.66 -51.86 -17.97
C GLU A 9 -8.20 -50.70 -18.82
N ILE A 10 -8.92 -50.99 -19.90
CA ILE A 10 -9.58 -49.96 -20.72
C ILE A 10 -10.62 -49.18 -19.91
N GLY A 11 -11.42 -49.86 -19.08
CA GLY A 11 -12.39 -49.22 -18.19
C GLY A 11 -11.73 -48.27 -17.18
N LYS A 12 -10.61 -48.69 -16.57
CA LYS A 12 -9.82 -47.84 -15.66
C LYS A 12 -9.25 -46.62 -16.37
N LEU A 13 -8.71 -46.80 -17.57
CA LEU A 13 -8.19 -45.68 -18.37
C LEU A 13 -9.28 -44.69 -18.74
N ALA A 14 -10.46 -45.16 -19.15
CA ALA A 14 -11.61 -44.29 -19.45
C ALA A 14 -12.05 -43.48 -18.23
N GLN A 15 -12.07 -44.11 -17.04
CA GLN A 15 -12.37 -43.43 -15.78
C GLN A 15 -11.35 -42.33 -15.47
N ILE A 16 -10.05 -42.63 -15.59
CA ILE A 16 -8.97 -41.67 -15.36
C ILE A 16 -9.05 -40.52 -16.37
N ILE A 17 -9.33 -40.80 -17.64
CA ILE A 17 -9.50 -39.78 -18.68
C ILE A 17 -10.65 -38.84 -18.33
N ASN A 18 -11.78 -39.38 -17.86
CA ASN A 18 -12.93 -38.56 -17.49
C ASN A 18 -12.62 -37.67 -16.28
N GLU A 19 -11.97 -38.22 -15.25
CA GLU A 19 -11.53 -37.47 -14.07
C GLU A 19 -10.56 -36.35 -14.47
N LYS A 20 -9.59 -36.63 -15.35
CA LYS A 20 -8.65 -35.64 -15.86
C LYS A 20 -9.28 -34.57 -16.73
N ASN A 21 -10.27 -34.92 -17.54
CA ASN A 21 -11.02 -33.94 -18.31
C ASN A 21 -11.82 -33.00 -17.39
N GLN A 22 -12.40 -33.53 -16.31
CA GLN A 22 -13.09 -32.71 -15.32
C GLN A 22 -12.13 -31.75 -14.60
N GLU A 23 -10.97 -32.24 -14.17
CA GLU A 23 -9.92 -31.42 -13.56
C GLU A 23 -9.47 -30.28 -14.50
N LEU A 24 -9.30 -30.57 -15.80
CA LEU A 24 -8.97 -29.58 -16.82
C LEU A 24 -10.08 -28.53 -17.03
N ASP A 25 -11.34 -28.94 -17.03
CA ASP A 25 -12.47 -28.01 -17.18
C ASP A 25 -12.62 -27.08 -15.97
N GLU A 26 -12.41 -27.59 -14.76
CA GLU A 26 -12.41 -26.78 -13.53
C GLU A 26 -11.26 -25.77 -13.53
N LEU A 27 -10.07 -26.20 -13.95
CA LEU A 27 -8.91 -25.34 -14.04
C LEU A 27 -9.12 -24.23 -15.09
N ARG A 28 -9.63 -24.59 -16.28
CA ARG A 28 -9.97 -23.64 -17.34
C ARG A 28 -10.97 -22.58 -16.85
N LYS A 29 -12.05 -23.01 -16.20
CA LYS A 29 -13.05 -22.07 -15.62
C LYS A 29 -12.42 -21.10 -14.61
N ASN A 30 -11.50 -21.58 -13.77
CA ASN A 30 -10.79 -20.72 -12.82
C ASN A 30 -9.91 -19.68 -13.51
N TYR A 31 -9.17 -20.08 -14.55
CA TYR A 31 -8.37 -19.15 -15.34
C TYR A 31 -9.24 -18.14 -16.09
N ASP A 32 -10.33 -18.59 -16.71
CA ASP A 32 -11.27 -17.71 -17.39
C ASP A 32 -11.89 -16.68 -16.44
N ALA A 33 -12.26 -17.09 -15.23
CA ALA A 33 -12.75 -16.17 -14.19
C ALA A 33 -11.69 -15.13 -13.78
N LYS A 34 -10.43 -15.55 -13.59
CA LYS A 34 -9.32 -14.64 -13.28
C LYS A 34 -9.05 -13.66 -14.44
N LEU A 35 -9.10 -14.14 -15.68
CA LEU A 35 -8.95 -13.30 -16.87
C LEU A 35 -10.07 -12.27 -16.97
N GLN A 36 -11.33 -12.63 -16.67
CA GLN A 36 -12.44 -11.68 -16.64
C GLN A 36 -12.23 -10.60 -15.58
N ILE A 37 -11.75 -10.96 -14.39
CA ILE A 37 -11.43 -10.01 -13.32
C ILE A 37 -10.34 -9.04 -13.80
N ILE A 38 -9.26 -9.55 -14.40
CA ILE A 38 -8.17 -8.73 -14.92
C ILE A 38 -8.67 -7.80 -16.04
N ASN A 39 -9.44 -8.31 -17.00
CA ASN A 39 -10.01 -7.51 -18.08
C ASN A 39 -10.94 -6.41 -17.54
N LYS A 40 -11.76 -6.73 -16.53
CA LYS A 40 -12.58 -5.75 -15.83
C LYS A 40 -11.74 -4.64 -15.18
N TYR A 41 -10.62 -5.00 -14.54
CA TYR A 41 -9.70 -4.02 -13.99
C TYR A 41 -9.06 -3.17 -15.09
N ILE A 42 -8.61 -3.77 -16.19
CA ILE A 42 -8.05 -3.06 -17.36
C ILE A 42 -9.08 -2.06 -17.91
N SER A 43 -10.35 -2.45 -18.06
CA SER A 43 -11.41 -1.54 -18.52
C SER A 43 -11.77 -0.45 -17.52
N SER A 44 -11.59 -0.70 -16.21
CA SER A 44 -11.86 0.28 -15.16
C SER A 44 -10.73 1.27 -14.93
N LEU A 45 -9.51 0.94 -15.37
CA LEU A 45 -8.46 1.93 -15.45
C LEU A 45 -8.92 2.96 -16.47
N PRO A 46 -8.89 4.26 -16.14
CA PRO A 46 -8.99 5.26 -17.20
C PRO A 46 -7.88 4.88 -18.16
N THR A 47 -8.24 4.52 -19.39
CA THR A 47 -7.30 4.50 -20.50
C THR A 47 -6.75 5.91 -20.47
N SER A 48 -5.60 6.10 -19.82
CA SER A 48 -4.77 7.27 -19.96
C SER A 48 -4.56 7.30 -21.44
N SER A 49 -5.38 8.11 -22.11
CA SER A 49 -5.46 8.16 -23.54
C SER A 49 -4.06 8.52 -23.96
N SER A 50 -3.35 7.51 -24.45
CA SER A 50 -2.13 7.66 -25.22
C SER A 50 -2.51 8.30 -26.55
N SER A 51 -3.16 9.45 -26.51
CA SER A 51 -2.93 10.50 -27.47
C SER A 51 -1.56 11.04 -27.10
N SER A 52 -0.55 10.54 -27.82
CA SER A 52 0.80 11.07 -27.89
C SER A 52 0.83 12.48 -28.50
N SER A 53 0.02 13.37 -27.98
CA SER A 53 0.19 14.82 -28.11
C SER A 53 0.84 15.25 -26.81
N ALA A 54 2.11 15.63 -26.88
CA ALA A 54 2.82 16.22 -25.74
C ALA A 54 1.90 17.30 -25.14
N ILE A 55 1.37 17.03 -23.94
CA ILE A 55 0.58 18.01 -23.21
C ILE A 55 1.56 19.14 -22.94
N THR A 56 1.36 20.29 -23.59
CA THR A 56 2.20 21.46 -23.35
C THR A 56 2.08 21.82 -21.87
N ASP A 57 3.18 22.24 -21.24
CA ASP A 57 3.21 22.54 -19.80
C ASP A 57 2.05 23.47 -19.39
N ASP A 58 1.65 24.39 -20.26
CA ASP A 58 0.51 25.29 -20.05
C ASP A 58 -0.85 24.57 -19.96
N GLN A 59 -1.07 23.50 -20.74
CA GLN A 59 -2.28 22.68 -20.64
C GLN A 59 -2.27 21.84 -19.37
N PHE A 60 -1.11 21.31 -18.98
CA PHE A 60 -0.95 20.57 -17.74
C PHE A 60 -1.21 21.46 -16.51
N ILE A 61 -0.60 22.65 -16.48
CA ILE A 61 -0.82 23.64 -15.41
C ILE A 61 -2.30 23.98 -15.32
N LYS A 62 -2.98 24.24 -16.45
CA LYS A 62 -4.43 24.50 -16.44
C LYS A 62 -5.23 23.33 -15.86
N GLN A 63 -4.88 22.09 -16.21
CA GLN A 63 -5.59 20.90 -15.75
C GLN A 63 -5.38 20.64 -14.24
N VAL A 64 -4.16 20.82 -13.74
CA VAL A 64 -3.84 20.72 -12.31
C VAL A 64 -4.46 21.87 -11.52
N SER A 65 -4.60 23.06 -12.13
CA SER A 65 -5.24 24.23 -11.54
C SER A 65 -6.75 24.13 -11.41
N THR A 66 -7.39 23.16 -12.09
CA THR A 66 -8.85 23.07 -12.09
C THR A 66 -9.36 22.68 -10.70
N PRO A 67 -10.43 23.34 -10.23
CA PRO A 67 -11.01 23.02 -8.94
C PRO A 67 -11.61 21.62 -8.99
N ILE A 68 -11.26 20.79 -8.01
CA ILE A 68 -11.78 19.43 -7.91
C ILE A 68 -13.14 19.51 -7.22
N SER A 69 -14.20 19.20 -7.96
CA SER A 69 -15.56 19.12 -7.42
C SER A 69 -15.99 17.68 -7.22
N CYS A 70 -16.77 17.43 -6.16
CA CYS A 70 -17.40 16.14 -5.95
C CYS A 70 -18.47 15.93 -7.03
N PRO A 71 -18.42 14.83 -7.81
CA PRO A 71 -19.43 14.55 -8.84
C PRO A 71 -20.83 14.29 -8.26
N GLN A 72 -20.95 14.08 -6.94
CA GLN A 72 -22.20 13.69 -6.31
C GLN A 72 -22.91 14.83 -5.54
N CYS A 73 -22.19 15.88 -5.14
CA CYS A 73 -22.78 16.97 -4.37
C CYS A 73 -22.35 18.37 -4.85
N GLN A 74 -21.60 18.47 -5.95
CA GLN A 74 -21.10 19.73 -6.53
C GLN A 74 -20.27 20.59 -5.56
N HIS A 75 -19.87 20.03 -4.42
CA HIS A 75 -19.02 20.71 -3.46
C HIS A 75 -17.58 20.73 -3.96
N THR A 76 -16.96 21.91 -3.98
CA THR A 76 -15.56 22.09 -4.36
C THR A 76 -14.66 21.61 -3.24
N ILE A 77 -14.01 20.46 -3.43
CA ILE A 77 -13.13 19.83 -2.45
C ILE A 77 -11.77 20.54 -2.41
N TRP A 78 -11.35 21.13 -3.54
CA TRP A 78 -10.06 21.75 -3.68
C TRP A 78 -10.07 22.85 -4.74
N ASP A 79 -9.57 24.04 -4.39
CA ASP A 79 -9.35 25.16 -5.29
C ASP A 79 -8.00 25.81 -4.98
N ILE A 80 -7.09 25.82 -5.97
CA ILE A 80 -5.74 26.39 -5.82
C ILE A 80 -5.81 27.93 -5.76
N GLN A 81 -6.88 28.54 -6.27
CA GLN A 81 -7.06 30.00 -6.23
C GLN A 81 -7.62 30.49 -4.89
N LYS A 82 -8.11 29.58 -4.04
CA LYS A 82 -8.65 29.89 -2.70
C LYS A 82 -8.00 29.03 -1.61
N PRO A 83 -6.70 29.22 -1.32
CA PRO A 83 -5.97 28.43 -0.32
C PRO A 83 -6.47 28.64 1.12
N HIS A 84 -7.32 29.65 1.38
CA HIS A 84 -7.86 29.95 2.71
C HIS A 84 -9.18 29.23 3.03
N ASP A 85 -9.85 28.62 2.05
CA ASP A 85 -11.11 27.88 2.24
C ASP A 85 -10.92 26.36 2.23
N SER A 86 -9.76 25.84 1.80
CA SER A 86 -9.52 24.40 1.72
C SER A 86 -8.97 23.86 3.06
N GLU A 87 -9.81 23.17 3.83
CA GLU A 87 -9.42 22.47 5.07
C GLU A 87 -8.51 21.25 4.82
N PHE A 88 -8.44 20.80 3.57
CA PHE A 88 -7.69 19.61 3.17
C PHE A 88 -6.31 19.97 2.60
N LEU A 89 -5.43 18.97 2.43
CA LEU A 89 -4.14 19.13 1.75
C LEU A 89 -3.95 17.92 0.81
N LEU A 90 -3.64 18.17 -0.46
CA LEU A 90 -3.38 17.10 -1.42
C LEU A 90 -2.00 16.48 -1.16
N ILE A 91 -1.99 15.21 -0.74
CA ILE A 91 -0.77 14.43 -0.57
C ILE A 91 -0.67 13.42 -1.71
N PRO A 92 0.40 13.46 -2.52
CA PRO A 92 0.67 12.43 -3.53
C PRO A 92 0.69 11.04 -2.89
N LYS A 93 -0.11 10.12 -3.43
CA LYS A 93 -0.26 8.75 -2.91
C LYS A 93 1.08 8.01 -2.77
N GLN A 94 2.06 8.36 -3.61
CA GLN A 94 3.40 7.76 -3.61
C GLN A 94 4.23 8.10 -2.36
N CYS A 95 3.87 9.15 -1.62
CA CYS A 95 4.56 9.55 -0.39
C CYS A 95 3.95 8.95 0.88
N ILE A 96 2.84 8.21 0.78
CA ILE A 96 2.14 7.66 1.95
C ILE A 96 2.61 6.21 2.16
N GLN A 97 3.72 6.03 2.87
CA GLN A 97 4.06 4.73 3.45
C GLN A 97 3.21 4.51 4.70
N THR A 98 1.97 4.03 4.54
CA THR A 98 1.16 3.59 5.69
C THR A 98 1.81 2.36 6.32
N GLN A 99 2.57 2.53 7.40
CA GLN A 99 2.98 1.42 8.28
C GLN A 99 1.81 0.90 9.12
N SER A 100 0.68 0.59 8.49
CA SER A 100 -0.47 -0.03 9.17
C SER A 100 -0.78 -1.36 8.50
N LYS A 101 0.16 -2.30 8.60
CA LYS A 101 -0.14 -3.73 8.47
C LYS A 101 -0.77 -4.20 9.79
N VAL A 102 -2.01 -3.80 10.04
CA VAL A 102 -2.85 -4.50 11.01
C VAL A 102 -3.61 -5.55 10.22
N GLU A 103 -2.97 -6.70 10.05
CA GLU A 103 -3.60 -7.93 9.59
C GLU A 103 -4.74 -8.27 10.54
N SER A 104 -5.96 -7.88 10.15
CA SER A 104 -7.18 -8.41 10.74
C SER A 104 -7.43 -9.81 10.17
N SER A 105 -6.69 -10.79 10.68
CA SER A 105 -7.04 -12.20 10.57
C SER A 105 -7.27 -12.72 11.98
N ARG A 106 -8.56 -12.81 12.35
CA ARG A 106 -9.02 -13.61 13.48
C ARG A 106 -8.75 -15.07 13.16
N VAL A 107 -7.77 -15.67 13.84
CA VAL A 107 -7.74 -17.12 14.07
C VAL A 107 -7.45 -17.32 15.55
N VAL A 108 -8.44 -17.88 16.24
CA VAL A 108 -8.36 -18.36 17.61
C VAL A 108 -7.80 -19.78 17.52
N GLU A 109 -6.59 -20.02 18.02
CA GLU A 109 -6.14 -21.35 18.45
C GLU A 109 -4.99 -21.22 19.47
N ASN A 110 -5.02 -22.10 20.48
CA ASN A 110 -4.39 -22.04 21.80
C ASN A 110 -2.84 -22.13 21.83
N LEU A 111 -2.23 -21.48 22.85
CA LEU A 111 -1.16 -21.92 23.79
C LEU A 111 -0.22 -20.75 24.25
N PRO A 112 0.57 -20.92 25.34
CA PRO A 112 0.38 -20.56 26.76
C PRO A 112 0.90 -19.13 27.15
N PRO A 113 0.67 -18.63 28.39
CA PRO A 113 0.91 -17.22 28.71
C PRO A 113 2.40 -16.90 28.90
N GLN A 114 2.97 -16.09 28.01
CA GLN A 114 4.25 -15.42 28.25
C GLN A 114 4.03 -13.95 28.57
N THR A 115 4.01 -13.67 29.87
CA THR A 115 4.27 -12.36 30.46
C THR A 115 5.54 -11.74 29.87
N LYS A 116 5.38 -10.71 29.03
CA LYS A 116 6.46 -9.76 28.74
C LYS A 116 6.10 -8.42 29.37
N THR A 117 6.96 -8.09 30.32
CA THR A 117 6.96 -6.93 31.19
C THR A 117 6.87 -5.63 30.39
N ILE A 118 5.87 -4.83 30.76
CA ILE A 118 5.87 -3.38 30.52
C ILE A 118 7.09 -2.83 31.27
N HIS A 119 8.21 -2.65 30.56
CA HIS A 119 9.30 -1.83 31.09
C HIS A 119 8.92 -0.36 30.95
N GLU A 120 8.15 0.12 31.93
CA GLU A 120 8.10 1.53 32.28
C GLU A 120 9.54 2.01 32.53
N SER A 121 10.14 2.65 31.54
CA SER A 121 11.38 3.39 31.75
C SER A 121 11.06 4.67 32.52
N LYS A 122 11.15 4.54 33.84
CA LYS A 122 11.11 5.59 34.86
C LYS A 122 11.62 6.94 34.32
N ASN A 123 10.69 7.88 34.14
CA ASN A 123 10.93 9.29 33.85
C ASN A 123 11.51 10.00 35.09
N LYS A 124 12.68 9.59 35.55
CA LYS A 124 13.40 10.32 36.60
C LYS A 124 14.60 11.00 35.95
N ASN A 125 14.52 12.33 35.83
CA ASN A 125 15.59 13.29 35.49
C ASN A 125 15.65 13.85 34.04
N LYS A 126 14.78 13.44 33.11
CA LYS A 126 14.79 14.01 31.73
C LYS A 126 14.61 15.53 31.72
N SER A 127 13.82 16.09 32.65
CA SER A 127 13.55 17.52 32.76
C SER A 127 14.76 18.38 33.18
N LYS A 128 15.79 17.81 33.82
CA LYS A 128 17.01 18.56 34.22
C LYS A 128 18.11 18.54 33.15
N VAL A 129 18.00 17.69 32.13
CA VAL A 129 19.01 17.59 31.07
C VAL A 129 18.82 18.73 30.08
N ILE A 130 19.75 19.68 30.06
CA ILE A 130 19.80 20.78 29.09
C ILE A 130 20.66 20.36 27.90
N CYS A 131 20.12 20.48 26.70
CA CYS A 131 20.83 20.15 25.46
C CYS A 131 21.92 21.17 25.14
N SER A 132 23.17 20.76 24.97
CA SER A 132 24.27 21.70 24.65
C SER A 132 24.22 22.28 23.23
N TYR A 133 23.34 21.79 22.35
CA TYR A 133 23.17 22.33 21.00
C TYR A 133 22.08 23.38 20.94
N CYS A 134 20.83 23.03 21.31
CA CYS A 134 19.70 23.95 21.24
C CYS A 134 19.33 24.62 22.56
N LYS A 135 20.03 24.28 23.66
CA LYS A 135 19.82 24.82 25.02
C LYS A 135 18.44 24.55 25.64
N LYS A 136 17.61 23.69 25.04
CA LYS A 136 16.31 23.27 25.59
C LYS A 136 16.48 22.07 26.54
N THR A 137 15.61 21.97 27.54
CA THR A 137 15.56 20.85 28.50
C THR A 137 14.91 19.60 27.88
N GLY A 138 15.03 18.45 28.55
CA GLY A 138 14.33 17.23 28.16
C GLY A 138 15.11 16.26 27.28
N HIS A 139 16.29 16.66 26.76
CA HIS A 139 17.07 15.83 25.85
C HIS A 139 18.57 16.18 25.85
N THR A 140 19.40 15.21 25.47
CA THR A 140 20.85 15.39 25.28
C THR A 140 21.16 15.86 23.86
N ARG A 141 22.38 16.38 23.62
CA ARG A 141 22.90 16.77 22.30
C ARG A 141 22.70 15.68 21.24
N ALA A 142 22.91 14.41 21.63
CA ALA A 142 22.77 13.25 20.74
C ALA A 142 21.33 13.07 20.20
N LYS A 143 20.32 13.44 21.00
CA LYS A 143 18.90 13.31 20.66
C LYS A 143 18.25 14.63 20.25
N CYS A 144 19.05 15.65 19.90
CA CYS A 144 18.53 16.95 19.52
C CYS A 144 17.98 16.94 18.10
N ARG A 145 16.66 17.11 17.94
CA ARG A 145 15.99 17.16 16.63
C ARG A 145 16.54 18.26 15.72
N THR A 146 16.82 19.44 16.28
CA THR A 146 17.38 20.56 15.51
C THR A 146 18.73 20.18 14.91
N ARG A 147 19.63 19.53 15.68
CA ARG A 147 20.93 19.07 15.18
C ARG A 147 20.79 17.95 14.14
N LEU A 148 19.87 17.03 14.36
CA LEU A 148 19.66 15.88 13.46
C LEU A 148 19.05 16.31 12.12
N ASN A 149 18.30 17.42 12.09
CA ASN A 149 17.69 17.95 10.87
C ASN A 149 18.53 19.01 10.15
N THR A 150 19.60 19.52 10.79
CA THR A 150 20.58 20.35 10.10
C THR A 150 21.60 19.44 9.43
N PRO A 151 21.72 19.43 8.08
CA PRO A 151 22.83 18.75 7.44
C PRO A 151 24.12 19.41 7.93
N VAL A 152 25.07 18.60 8.41
CA VAL A 152 26.38 19.09 8.80
C VAL A 152 27.08 19.59 7.53
N SER A 153 27.01 20.89 7.26
CA SER A 153 28.01 21.54 6.43
C SER A 153 29.30 21.53 7.24
N THR A 154 30.15 20.54 6.99
CA THR A 154 31.54 20.53 7.44
C THR A 154 32.25 21.72 6.80
N SER A 155 32.14 22.89 7.41
CA SER A 155 33.05 24.00 7.17
C SER A 155 34.25 23.80 8.08
N GLU A 156 35.38 23.60 7.41
CA GLU A 156 36.75 23.51 7.88
C GLU A 156 37.12 24.53 8.98
N THR A 157 38.01 24.12 9.86
CA THR A 157 38.89 24.93 10.72
C THR A 157 39.76 23.90 11.45
N SER A 158 41.09 23.92 11.47
CA SER A 158 42.16 24.75 10.92
C SER A 158 43.44 23.90 11.00
#